data_AF-A0ABD5TIJ2-F1
#
_entry.id   AF-A0ABD5TIJ2-F1
#
_cell.length_a   1.000
_cell.length_b   1.000
_cell.length_c   1.000
_cell.angle_alpha   90.00
_cell.angle_beta   90.00
_cell.angle_gamma   90.00
#
_symmetry.space_group_name_H-M   'P 1'
#
loop_
_entity.id
_entity.type
_entity.pdbx_description
1 polymer ?
#
loop_
_entity_poly.entity_id
_entity_poly.type
_entity_poly.pdbx_seq_one_letter_code
_entity_poly.pdbx_strand_id
1 'polypeptide(L)'
;MSDGDGESGSDVSVRAARDDETEAIRRLFDAAVLTVPVDLSDRVGGGDALVALRGTERRAGADRDVIGALVLDGSHVDAVAVRRSRRADGVGTALVAAAGDRVDGPLTATFRSQVRPFYESLGFEVEERDRRLFGRLAGGAVDEGDDTIG
;
A
#
# COMPACT_ATOMS: atom_id res chain seq x y z
N MET A 1 -33.48 6.22 13.74
CA MET A 1 -32.77 4.92 13.60
C MET A 1 -31.62 5.22 12.68
N SER A 2 -30.42 5.03 13.20
CA SER A 2 -29.15 5.52 12.67
C SER A 2 -28.85 5.03 11.25
N ASP A 3 -28.14 5.88 10.50
CA ASP A 3 -27.43 5.60 9.25
C ASP A 3 -26.88 4.17 9.20
N GLY A 4 -27.26 3.45 8.15
CA GLY A 4 -26.54 2.28 7.66
C GLY A 4 -25.69 2.69 6.46
N ASP A 5 -24.79 3.65 6.65
CA ASP A 5 -23.80 4.04 5.65
C ASP A 5 -22.61 3.07 5.71
N GLY A 6 -22.43 2.25 4.67
CA GLY A 6 -21.07 1.87 4.24
C GLY A 6 -20.58 0.42 4.38
N GLU A 7 -21.40 -0.62 4.46
CA GLU A 7 -20.91 -2.00 4.23
C GLU A 7 -20.91 -2.36 2.73
N SER A 8 -19.97 -1.78 1.99
CA SER A 8 -19.46 -2.40 0.77
C SER A 8 -17.95 -2.15 0.71
N GLY A 9 -17.28 -2.55 1.79
CA GLY A 9 -15.83 -2.65 1.79
C GLY A 9 -15.46 -3.81 0.89
N SER A 10 -14.87 -3.51 -0.25
CA SER A 10 -14.08 -4.42 -1.05
C SER A 10 -13.34 -5.39 -0.12
N ASP A 11 -13.62 -6.70 -0.17
CA ASP A 11 -12.95 -7.70 0.66
C ASP A 11 -11.48 -7.80 0.20
N VAL A 12 -10.67 -6.86 0.68
CA VAL A 12 -9.26 -6.71 0.36
C VAL A 12 -8.51 -6.94 1.67
N SER A 13 -7.82 -8.07 1.73
CA SER A 13 -6.98 -8.44 2.86
C SER A 13 -5.52 -8.17 2.50
N VAL A 14 -4.86 -7.34 3.30
CA VAL A 14 -3.43 -7.05 3.15
C VAL A 14 -2.63 -7.89 4.14
N ARG A 15 -1.56 -8.52 3.67
CA ARG A 15 -0.64 -9.28 4.54
C ARG A 15 0.78 -9.22 4.02
N ALA A 16 1.74 -9.63 4.86
CA ALA A 16 3.10 -9.88 4.41
C ALA A 16 3.14 -10.92 3.27
N ALA A 17 3.94 -10.60 2.25
CA ALA A 17 4.29 -11.50 1.17
C ALA A 17 5.01 -12.73 1.74
N ARG A 18 4.74 -13.90 1.16
CA ARG A 18 5.53 -15.10 1.39
C ARG A 18 6.62 -15.21 0.34
N ASP A 19 7.70 -15.88 0.71
CA ASP A 19 8.81 -16.25 -0.18
C ASP A 19 8.33 -16.84 -1.53
N ASP A 20 7.38 -17.77 -1.52
CA ASP A 20 6.77 -18.37 -2.72
C ASP A 20 6.02 -17.35 -3.62
N GLU A 21 5.60 -16.20 -3.08
CA GLU A 21 4.87 -15.16 -3.82
C GLU A 21 5.82 -14.18 -4.54
N THR A 22 7.14 -14.32 -4.38
CA THR A 22 8.14 -13.43 -4.98
C THR A 22 7.99 -13.38 -6.51
N GLU A 23 7.82 -14.53 -7.18
CA GLU A 23 7.64 -14.56 -8.64
C GLU A 23 6.35 -13.86 -9.09
N ALA A 24 5.26 -14.00 -8.32
CA ALA A 24 4.00 -13.33 -8.60
C ALA A 24 4.15 -11.81 -8.49
N ILE A 25 4.86 -11.33 -7.47
CA ILE A 25 5.16 -9.91 -7.26
C ILE A 25 6.04 -9.37 -8.41
N ARG A 26 7.07 -10.12 -8.82
CA ARG A 26 7.93 -9.74 -9.96
C ARG A 26 7.11 -9.56 -11.24
N ARG A 27 6.22 -10.51 -11.55
CA ARG A 27 5.34 -10.43 -12.72
C ARG A 27 4.35 -9.27 -12.62
N LEU A 28 3.87 -8.96 -11.41
CA LEU A 28 2.96 -7.84 -11.18
C LEU A 28 3.66 -6.49 -11.41
N PHE A 29 4.90 -6.35 -10.95
CA PHE A 29 5.72 -5.16 -11.16
C PHE A 29 6.07 -4.96 -12.63
N ASP A 30 6.46 -6.03 -13.33
CA ASP A 30 6.69 -6.02 -14.78
C ASP A 30 5.44 -5.58 -15.54
N ALA A 31 4.27 -6.14 -15.19
CA ALA A 31 2.99 -5.75 -15.77
C ALA A 31 2.58 -4.29 -15.45
N ALA A 32 3.09 -3.73 -14.36
CA ALA A 32 2.92 -2.33 -13.98
C ALA A 32 3.97 -1.40 -14.59
N VAL A 33 4.93 -1.94 -15.36
CA VAL A 33 6.07 -1.22 -15.94
C VAL A 33 6.89 -0.52 -14.84
N LEU A 34 7.10 -1.23 -13.73
CA LEU A 34 7.90 -0.78 -12.59
C LEU A 34 9.23 -1.53 -12.57
N THR A 35 10.27 -0.83 -12.11
CA THR A 35 11.56 -1.45 -11.83
C THR A 35 11.40 -2.40 -10.64
N VAL A 36 11.71 -3.67 -10.85
CA VAL A 36 11.74 -4.67 -9.79
C VAL A 36 13.03 -4.47 -8.97
N PRO A 37 12.94 -4.30 -7.64
CA PRO A 37 14.14 -4.25 -6.81
C PRO A 37 14.88 -5.59 -6.85
N VAL A 38 16.20 -5.55 -6.98
CA VAL A 38 17.03 -6.76 -7.06
C VAL A 38 16.98 -7.56 -5.76
N ASP A 39 16.82 -6.86 -4.63
CA ASP A 39 16.73 -7.42 -3.27
C ASP A 39 15.31 -7.85 -2.87
N LEU A 40 14.36 -7.95 -3.81
CA LEU A 40 12.97 -8.28 -3.51
C LEU A 40 12.83 -9.54 -2.64
N SER A 41 13.60 -10.59 -2.92
CA SER A 41 13.55 -11.84 -2.14
C SER A 41 13.97 -11.64 -0.69
N ASP A 42 14.95 -10.78 -0.43
CA ASP A 42 15.43 -10.45 0.91
C ASP A 42 14.37 -9.62 1.65
N ARG A 43 13.76 -8.64 0.98
CA ARG A 43 12.63 -7.83 1.51
C ARG A 43 11.42 -8.68 1.88
N VAL A 44 11.08 -9.65 1.02
CA VAL A 44 10.01 -10.61 1.30
C VAL A 44 10.37 -11.46 2.52
N GLY A 45 11.60 -11.96 2.60
CA GLY A 45 12.09 -12.72 3.75
C GLY A 45 12.13 -11.92 5.06
N GLY A 46 12.40 -10.61 4.99
CA GLY A 46 12.36 -9.69 6.12
C GLY A 46 10.96 -9.22 6.51
N GLY A 47 9.93 -9.53 5.72
CA GLY A 47 8.56 -9.06 5.96
C GLY A 47 8.35 -7.57 5.66
N ASP A 48 9.17 -7.01 4.78
CA ASP A 48 9.05 -5.63 4.26
C ASP A 48 8.21 -5.58 2.96
N ALA A 49 7.79 -6.72 2.43
CA ALA A 49 6.88 -6.80 1.29
C ALA A 49 5.46 -7.15 1.75
N LEU A 50 4.48 -6.36 1.33
CA LEU A 50 3.06 -6.55 1.57
C LEU A 50 2.35 -6.90 0.26
N VAL A 51 1.39 -7.82 0.32
CA VAL A 51 0.50 -8.19 -0.78
C VAL A 51 -0.94 -7.93 -0.38
N ALA A 52 -1.70 -7.37 -1.33
CA ALA A 52 -3.14 -7.24 -1.23
C ALA A 52 -3.80 -8.40 -1.98
N LEU A 53 -4.67 -9.10 -1.27
CA LEU A 53 -5.44 -10.24 -1.75
C LEU A 53 -6.92 -9.86 -1.75
N ARG A 54 -7.67 -10.33 -2.74
CA ARG A 54 -9.14 -10.23 -2.67
C ARG A 54 -9.70 -11.50 -2.04
N GLY A 55 -10.47 -11.40 -0.96
CA GLY A 55 -11.30 -12.51 -0.53
C GLY A 55 -12.49 -12.62 -1.46
N THR A 56 -12.51 -13.67 -2.26
CA THR A 56 -13.75 -14.15 -2.85
C THR A 56 -14.20 -15.31 -1.99
N GLU A 57 -15.24 -15.09 -1.20
CA GLU A 57 -15.84 -16.07 -0.28
C GLU A 57 -16.35 -17.36 -0.97
N ARG A 58 -16.13 -17.54 -2.28
CA ARG A 58 -16.67 -18.66 -3.06
C ARG A 58 -15.73 -19.31 -4.06
N ARG A 59 -14.41 -19.23 -3.87
CA ARG A 59 -13.50 -20.22 -4.48
C ARG A 59 -12.48 -20.73 -3.47
N ALA A 60 -12.80 -21.87 -2.88
CA ALA A 60 -11.81 -22.79 -2.33
C ALA A 60 -10.98 -23.35 -3.50
N GLY A 61 -9.99 -22.59 -3.93
CA GLY A 61 -9.02 -22.96 -4.96
C GLY A 61 -7.80 -22.09 -4.77
N ALA A 62 -6.61 -22.68 -4.86
CA ALA A 62 -5.33 -22.15 -4.39
C ALA A 62 -4.82 -20.88 -5.11
N ASP A 63 -5.67 -20.18 -5.85
CA ASP A 63 -5.34 -18.96 -6.58
C ASP A 63 -5.88 -17.74 -5.81
N ARG A 64 -5.18 -17.38 -4.73
CA ARG A 64 -5.36 -16.08 -4.10
C ARG A 64 -4.80 -15.05 -5.06
N ASP A 65 -5.65 -14.50 -5.93
CA ASP A 65 -5.28 -13.48 -6.91
C ASP A 65 -4.62 -12.30 -6.18
N VAL A 66 -3.30 -12.18 -6.29
CA VAL A 66 -2.56 -11.02 -5.79
C VAL A 66 -2.94 -9.84 -6.67
N ILE A 67 -3.71 -8.92 -6.11
CA ILE A 67 -4.25 -7.76 -6.84
C ILE A 67 -3.38 -6.51 -6.69
N GLY A 68 -2.48 -6.51 -5.71
CA GLY A 68 -1.52 -5.46 -5.47
C GLY A 68 -0.35 -5.95 -4.62
N ALA A 69 0.80 -5.30 -4.77
CA ALA A 69 1.98 -5.54 -3.95
C ALA A 69 2.67 -4.22 -3.63
N LEU A 70 3.20 -4.11 -2.42
CA LEU A 70 3.93 -2.96 -1.92
C LEU A 70 5.21 -3.46 -1.25
N VAL A 71 6.33 -2.81 -1.53
CA VAL A 71 7.62 -3.11 -0.93
C VAL A 71 8.05 -1.88 -0.13
N LEU A 72 8.37 -2.12 1.13
CA LEU A 72 8.95 -1.15 2.03
C LEU A 72 10.48 -1.26 2.00
N ASP A 73 11.08 -0.14 2.37
CA ASP A 73 12.47 0.06 2.77
C ASP A 73 12.40 0.79 4.11
N GLY A 74 12.12 0.04 5.18
CA GLY A 74 11.85 0.63 6.50
C GLY A 74 10.61 1.51 6.47
N SER A 75 10.78 2.84 6.54
CA SER A 75 9.69 3.83 6.49
C SER A 75 9.45 4.42 5.10
N HIS A 76 10.11 3.90 4.06
CA HIS A 76 9.96 4.34 2.68
C HIS A 76 9.28 3.27 1.82
N VAL A 77 8.28 3.65 1.04
CA VAL A 77 7.70 2.81 -0.01
C VAL A 77 8.62 2.85 -1.21
N ASP A 78 9.48 1.83 -1.32
CA ASP A 78 10.38 1.64 -2.45
C ASP A 78 9.60 1.44 -3.75
N ALA A 79 8.56 0.61 -3.71
CA ALA A 79 7.74 0.34 -4.87
C ALA A 79 6.34 -0.15 -4.51
N VAL A 80 5.35 0.29 -5.29
CA VAL A 80 3.96 -0.17 -5.17
C VAL A 80 3.37 -0.44 -6.56
N ALA A 81 2.84 -1.65 -6.74
CA ALA A 81 2.22 -2.11 -7.96
C ALA A 81 0.77 -2.51 -7.68
N VAL A 82 -0.17 -2.00 -8.49
CA VAL A 82 -1.59 -2.38 -8.42
C VAL A 82 -2.07 -2.73 -9.81
N ARG A 83 -2.83 -3.82 -9.95
CA ARG A 83 -3.34 -4.23 -11.27
C ARG A 83 -4.32 -3.17 -11.83
N ARG A 84 -3.96 -2.61 -12.99
CA ARG A 84 -4.65 -1.52 -13.72
C ARG A 84 -6.17 -1.65 -13.82
N SER A 85 -6.70 -2.85 -14.02
CA SER A 85 -8.16 -3.07 -14.19
C SER A 85 -8.98 -2.85 -12.91
N ARG A 86 -8.34 -2.54 -11.78
CA ARG A 86 -8.97 -2.46 -10.45
C ARG A 86 -8.52 -1.25 -9.62
N ARG A 87 -8.03 -0.17 -10.25
CA ARG A 87 -7.67 1.10 -9.57
C ARG A 87 -8.82 1.72 -8.75
N ALA A 88 -10.06 1.28 -8.94
CA ALA A 88 -11.27 1.85 -8.36
C ALA A 88 -11.77 1.18 -7.06
N ASP A 89 -11.10 0.15 -6.54
CA ASP A 89 -11.61 -0.65 -5.39
C ASP A 89 -10.95 -0.31 -4.03
N GLY A 90 -10.07 0.70 -3.97
CA GLY A 90 -9.37 1.07 -2.72
C GLY A 90 -8.15 0.18 -2.36
N VAL A 91 -7.70 -0.69 -3.28
CA VAL A 91 -6.56 -1.61 -3.05
C VAL A 91 -5.28 -0.88 -2.67
N GLY A 92 -4.98 0.23 -3.38
CA GLY A 92 -3.81 1.05 -3.06
C GLY A 92 -3.91 1.65 -1.66
N THR A 93 -5.10 2.12 -1.27
CA THR A 93 -5.36 2.71 0.05
C THR A 93 -5.10 1.70 1.15
N ALA A 94 -5.63 0.48 1.00
CA ALA A 94 -5.41 -0.59 1.98
C ALA A 94 -3.93 -0.95 2.15
N LEU A 95 -3.17 -1.01 1.04
CA LEU A 95 -1.73 -1.27 1.08
C LEU A 95 -0.96 -0.17 1.83
N VAL A 96 -1.25 1.09 1.52
CA VAL A 96 -0.57 2.24 2.13
C VAL A 96 -0.95 2.40 3.60
N ALA A 97 -2.21 2.18 3.96
CA ALA A 97 -2.66 2.19 5.34
C ALA A 97 -1.99 1.08 6.17
N ALA A 98 -1.93 -0.15 5.64
CA ALA A 98 -1.26 -1.27 6.30
C ALA A 98 0.26 -1.06 6.42
N ALA A 99 0.87 -0.39 5.43
CA ALA A 99 2.27 0.00 5.52
C ALA A 99 2.50 1.06 6.61
N GLY A 100 1.61 2.04 6.73
CA GLY A 100 1.69 3.11 7.73
C GLY A 100 1.54 2.58 9.15
N ASP A 101 0.63 1.63 9.37
CA ASP A 101 0.43 0.96 10.66
C ASP A 101 1.65 0.12 11.09
N ARG A 102 2.47 -0.32 10.13
CA ARG A 102 3.64 -1.16 10.37
C ARG A 102 4.89 -0.36 10.75
N VAL A 103 4.96 0.92 10.41
CA VAL A 103 6.16 1.74 10.60
C VAL A 103 5.97 2.71 11.76
N ASP A 104 6.90 2.68 12.72
CA ASP A 104 6.97 3.66 13.82
C ASP A 104 7.55 4.99 13.29
N GLY A 105 6.83 5.70 12.42
CA GLY A 105 7.28 6.99 11.88
C GLY A 105 6.61 7.45 10.59
N PRO A 106 7.09 8.56 10.00
CA PRO A 106 6.51 9.10 8.78
C PRO A 106 6.71 8.16 7.60
N LEU A 107 5.60 7.70 7.01
CA LEU A 107 5.62 6.87 5.82
C LEU A 107 5.89 7.77 4.60
N THR A 108 6.95 7.47 3.87
CA THR A 108 7.32 8.20 2.67
C THR A 108 7.14 7.34 1.43
N ALA A 109 6.82 7.92 0.27
CA ALA A 109 6.61 7.16 -0.96
C ALA A 109 7.03 7.96 -2.20
N THR A 110 7.65 7.31 -3.18
CA THR A 110 7.99 7.95 -4.46
C THR A 110 7.04 7.48 -5.56
N PHE A 111 6.42 8.41 -6.28
CA PHE A 111 5.44 8.09 -7.32
C PHE A 111 5.43 9.04 -8.52
N ARG A 112 4.57 8.74 -9.50
CA ARG A 112 4.43 9.49 -10.76
C ARG A 112 3.31 10.54 -10.68
N SER A 113 3.44 11.58 -11.51
CA SER A 113 2.41 12.53 -11.99
C SER A 113 0.96 12.18 -11.63
N GLN A 114 0.57 11.10 -12.28
CA GLN A 114 -0.75 10.51 -12.40
C GLN A 114 -1.38 9.93 -11.12
N VAL A 115 -0.60 9.64 -10.07
CA VAL A 115 -1.13 9.09 -8.81
C VAL A 115 -1.08 10.08 -7.65
N ARG A 116 -0.66 11.32 -7.91
CA ARG A 116 -0.73 12.43 -6.96
C ARG A 116 -2.09 12.58 -6.25
N PRO A 117 -3.23 12.69 -6.95
CA PRO A 117 -4.51 12.91 -6.28
C PRO A 117 -4.91 11.75 -5.35
N PHE A 118 -4.39 10.54 -5.59
CA PHE A 118 -4.60 9.39 -4.71
C PHE A 118 -3.85 9.56 -3.38
N TYR A 119 -2.59 9.98 -3.40
CA TYR A 119 -1.81 10.22 -2.18
C TYR A 119 -2.29 11.46 -1.42
N GLU A 120 -2.66 12.53 -2.12
CA GLU A 120 -3.24 13.72 -1.49
C GLU A 120 -4.56 13.38 -0.75
N SER A 121 -5.39 12.49 -1.32
CA SER A 121 -6.61 12.02 -0.67
C SER A 121 -6.37 11.20 0.61
N LEU A 122 -5.17 10.64 0.78
CA LEU A 122 -4.76 9.90 1.98
C LEU A 122 -4.14 10.81 3.06
N GLY A 123 -3.99 12.12 2.77
CA GLY A 123 -3.30 13.05 3.66
C GLY A 123 -1.79 13.06 3.51
N PHE A 124 -1.23 12.48 2.44
CA PHE A 124 0.20 12.63 2.17
C PHE A 124 0.50 14.06 1.71
N GLU A 125 1.51 14.66 2.31
CA GLU A 125 2.17 15.86 1.80
C GLU A 125 2.95 15.49 0.54
N VAL A 126 2.51 15.96 -0.63
CA VAL A 126 3.15 15.63 -1.91
C VAL A 126 4.05 16.78 -2.38
N GLU A 127 5.33 16.50 -2.56
CA GLU A 127 6.34 17.40 -3.10
C GLU A 127 6.98 16.85 -4.38
N GLU A 128 7.35 17.72 -5.32
CA GLU A 128 8.12 17.32 -6.51
C GLU A 128 9.62 17.41 -6.22
N ARG A 129 10.32 16.29 -6.33
CA ARG A 129 11.77 16.20 -6.13
C ARG A 129 12.42 15.41 -7.27
N ASP A 130 13.45 15.96 -7.90
CA ASP A 130 14.21 15.29 -8.98
C ASP A 130 13.33 14.66 -10.08
N ARG A 131 12.32 15.41 -10.56
CA ARG A 131 11.36 14.97 -11.59
C ARG A 131 10.51 13.75 -11.19
N ARG A 132 10.43 13.45 -9.89
CA ARG A 132 9.51 12.46 -9.31
C ARG A 132 8.66 13.15 -8.26
N LEU A 133 7.47 12.63 -8.02
CA LEU A 133 6.68 13.05 -6.88
C LEU A 133 7.07 12.22 -5.67
N PHE A 134 7.15 12.88 -4.53
CA PHE A 134 7.42 12.30 -3.25
C PHE A 134 6.25 12.64 -2.33
N GLY A 135 5.64 11.65 -1.69
CA GLY A 135 4.63 11.85 -0.66
C GLY A 135 5.21 11.53 0.70
N ARG A 136 4.82 12.30 1.72
CA ARG A 136 5.05 11.98 3.13
C ARG A 136 3.75 12.00 3.90
N LEU A 137 3.42 10.90 4.56
CA LEU A 137 2.37 10.84 5.57
C LEU A 137 3.03 10.94 6.93
N ALA A 138 2.60 11.88 7.76
CA ALA A 138 2.96 11.85 9.17
C ALA A 138 2.35 10.57 9.76
N GLY A 139 3.19 9.55 9.99
CA GLY A 139 2.76 8.34 10.69
C GLY A 139 2.26 8.77 12.05
N GLY A 140 1.07 8.30 12.43
CA GLY A 140 0.29 8.84 13.53
C GLY A 140 1.13 9.08 14.77
N ALA A 141 1.62 10.31 14.93
CA ALA A 141 1.81 10.86 16.24
C ALA A 141 0.41 10.85 16.83
N VAL A 142 0.20 9.99 17.83
CA VAL A 142 -0.86 10.21 18.79
C VAL A 142 -0.87 11.69 19.10
N ASP A 143 -2.02 12.32 18.88
CA ASP A 143 -2.31 13.64 19.37
C ASP A 143 -2.30 13.55 20.91
N GLU A 144 -1.11 13.59 21.52
CA GLU A 144 -0.96 14.09 22.88
C GLU A 144 -0.85 15.61 22.75
N GLY A 145 -2.00 16.25 22.58
CA GLY A 145 -2.06 17.66 22.21
C GLY A 145 -3.36 18.40 22.49
N ASP A 146 -4.27 17.89 23.32
CA ASP A 146 -5.33 18.73 23.91
C ASP A 146 -5.48 18.44 25.42
N ASP A 147 -4.43 18.76 26.17
CA ASP A 147 -4.60 19.31 27.51
C ASP A 147 -4.18 20.78 27.44
N THR A 148 -5.14 21.67 27.72
CA THR A 148 -4.99 23.04 28.29
C THR A 148 -5.86 24.09 27.55
N ILE A 149 -7.11 24.28 28.03
CA ILE A 149 -7.68 25.49 28.69
C ILE A 149 -9.21 25.49 28.50
N GLY A 150 -9.95 25.48 29.62
CA GLY A 150 -11.37 25.82 29.70
C GLY A 150 -11.97 25.60 31.06
#